data_AF-A0A3D4LPK6-F1
#
_entry.id   AF-A0A3D4LPK6-F1
#
_cell.length_a   1.000
_cell.length_b   1.000
_cell.length_c   1.000
_cell.angle_alpha   90.00
_cell.angle_beta   90.00
_cell.angle_gamma   90.00
#
_symmetry.space_group_name_H-M   'P 1'
#
loop_
_entity.id
_entity.type
_entity.pdbx_description
1 polymer ?
#
loop_
_entity_poly.entity_id
_entity_poly.type
_entity_poly.pdbx_seq_one_letter_code
_entity_poly.pdbx_strand_id
1 'polypeptide(L)'
;EAWNDATGGKSELYTGCIVINKEFAENNAEFVSEFLKQYEDSVKWVLENQKDASVLTAKHEIMPDAVLVEKALPYCGITFRKAVEAKDGLNDFYQILFDSNPASVGGSMPDDEFYFTE
;
A
#
# COMPACT_ATOMS: atom_id res chain seq x y z
N GLU A 1 10.73 -0.24 -12.03
CA GLU A 1 11.89 0.20 -12.85
C GLU A 1 11.63 1.53 -13.53
N ALA A 2 10.72 1.62 -14.51
CA ALA A 2 10.46 2.86 -15.24
C ALA A 2 10.19 4.11 -14.38
N TRP A 3 9.42 3.97 -13.28
CA TRP A 3 9.21 5.09 -12.35
C TRP A 3 10.51 5.57 -11.70
N ASN A 4 11.27 4.65 -11.14
CA ASN A 4 12.55 4.95 -10.48
C ASN A 4 13.53 5.64 -11.43
N ASP A 5 13.57 5.20 -12.69
CA ASP A 5 14.42 5.80 -13.73
C ASP A 5 13.93 7.22 -14.09
N ALA A 6 12.62 7.40 -14.23
CA ALA A 6 12.02 8.70 -14.55
C ALA A 6 12.21 9.74 -13.43
N THR A 7 12.25 9.30 -12.17
CA THR A 7 12.43 10.18 -11.01
C THR A 7 13.89 10.32 -10.58
N GLY A 8 14.82 9.60 -11.23
CA GLY A 8 16.23 9.58 -10.84
C GLY A 8 16.45 9.04 -9.44
N GLY A 9 15.62 8.10 -8.99
CA GLY A 9 15.66 7.51 -7.65
C GLY A 9 15.15 8.40 -6.53
N LYS A 10 14.53 9.55 -6.84
CA LYS A 10 14.01 10.50 -5.85
C LYS A 10 12.65 10.12 -5.26
N SER A 11 11.96 9.17 -5.87
CA SER A 11 10.60 8.79 -5.45
C SER A 11 10.36 7.32 -5.74
N GLU A 12 9.67 6.66 -4.82
CA GLU A 12 9.11 5.32 -4.98
C GLU A 12 7.71 5.39 -5.63
N LEU A 13 7.31 4.32 -6.30
CA LEU A 13 5.98 4.21 -6.90
C LEU A 13 5.02 3.60 -5.88
N TYR A 14 4.01 4.37 -5.46
CA TYR A 14 2.96 3.91 -4.56
C TYR A 14 1.69 3.60 -5.36
N THR A 15 1.21 2.35 -5.29
CA THR A 15 0.06 1.89 -6.10
C THR A 15 -1.14 1.43 -5.27
N GLY A 16 -1.04 1.46 -3.94
CA GLY A 16 -2.12 1.03 -3.04
C GLY A 16 -2.02 1.69 -1.67
N CYS A 17 -3.16 1.82 -1.00
CA CYS A 17 -3.26 2.33 0.37
C CYS A 17 -4.49 1.74 1.06
N ILE A 18 -4.50 1.81 2.38
CA ILE A 18 -5.70 1.63 3.19
C ILE A 18 -6.22 3.02 3.52
N VAL A 19 -7.50 3.26 3.26
CA VAL A 19 -8.18 4.50 3.63
C VAL A 19 -9.20 4.19 4.71
N ILE A 20 -9.17 4.97 5.79
CA ILE A 20 -10.09 4.86 6.89
C ILE A 20 -10.77 6.21 7.13
N ASN A 21 -12.06 6.18 7.46
CA ASN A 21 -12.77 7.39 7.85
C ASN A 21 -12.24 7.88 9.22
N LYS A 22 -11.93 9.19 9.31
CA LYS A 22 -11.35 9.81 10.51
C LYS A 22 -12.19 9.58 11.77
N GLU A 23 -13.49 9.88 11.71
CA GLU A 23 -14.41 9.72 12.85
C GLU A 23 -14.51 8.25 13.28
N PHE A 24 -14.50 7.31 12.33
CA PHE A 24 -14.48 5.89 12.66
C PHE A 24 -13.19 5.51 13.38
N ALA A 25 -12.03 5.97 12.90
CA ALA A 25 -10.74 5.64 13.50
C ALA A 25 -10.61 6.19 14.94
N GLU A 26 -11.04 7.44 15.14
CA GLU A 26 -11.03 8.10 16.46
C GLU A 26 -11.93 7.39 17.47
N ASN A 27 -13.10 6.91 17.02
CA ASN A 27 -14.07 6.23 17.90
C ASN A 27 -13.81 4.72 18.06
N ASN A 28 -12.90 4.12 17.30
CA ASN A 28 -12.65 2.67 17.28
C ASN A 28 -11.16 2.31 17.31
N ALA A 29 -10.35 3.04 18.08
CA ALA A 29 -8.89 2.92 18.08
C ALA A 29 -8.37 1.48 18.28
N GLU A 30 -8.94 0.72 19.23
CA GLU A 30 -8.54 -0.68 19.48
C GLU A 30 -8.81 -1.58 18.27
N PHE A 31 -9.97 -1.40 17.62
CA PHE A 31 -10.32 -2.16 16.43
C PHE A 31 -9.37 -1.84 15.27
N VAL A 32 -9.05 -0.57 15.06
CA VAL A 32 -8.13 -0.14 14.00
C VAL A 32 -6.72 -0.68 14.23
N SER A 33 -6.22 -0.59 15.46
CA SER A 33 -4.91 -1.12 15.83
C SER A 33 -4.82 -2.62 15.58
N GLU A 34 -5.83 -3.38 16.01
CA GLU A 34 -5.85 -4.83 15.79
C GLU A 34 -6.02 -5.19 14.31
N PHE A 35 -6.82 -4.45 13.56
CA PHE A 35 -6.94 -4.64 12.11
C PHE A 35 -5.60 -4.42 11.39
N LEU A 36 -4.90 -3.33 11.68
CA LEU A 36 -3.61 -3.02 11.05
C LEU A 36 -2.55 -4.08 11.38
N LYS A 37 -2.51 -4.55 12.63
CA LYS A 37 -1.65 -5.66 13.05
C LYS A 37 -1.97 -6.94 12.28
N GLN A 38 -3.24 -7.35 12.21
CA GLN A 38 -3.64 -8.54 11.45
C GLN A 38 -3.36 -8.40 9.95
N TYR A 39 -3.48 -7.19 9.40
CA TYR A 39 -3.16 -6.92 8.01
C TYR A 39 -1.66 -7.05 7.74
N GLU A 40 -0.81 -6.50 8.61
CA GLU A 40 0.64 -6.67 8.55
C GLU A 40 1.04 -8.15 8.65
N ASP A 41 0.44 -8.89 9.58
CA ASP A 41 0.67 -10.33 9.74
C ASP A 41 0.21 -11.12 8.50
N SER A 42 -0.90 -10.73 7.88
CA SER A 42 -1.39 -11.33 6.63
C SER A 42 -0.41 -11.09 5.47
N VAL A 43 0.11 -9.87 5.34
CA VAL A 43 1.13 -9.53 4.34
C VAL A 43 2.40 -10.37 4.55
N LYS A 44 2.90 -10.45 5.79
CA LYS A 44 4.06 -11.29 6.14
C LYS A 44 3.81 -12.76 5.78
N TRP A 45 2.64 -13.28 6.13
CA TRP A 45 2.27 -14.65 5.84
C TRP A 45 2.29 -14.94 4.33
N VAL A 46 1.77 -14.05 3.48
CA VAL A 46 1.81 -14.21 2.02
C VAL A 46 3.25 -14.25 1.50
N LEU A 47 4.11 -13.36 2.00
CA LEU A 47 5.52 -13.29 1.57
C LEU A 47 6.32 -14.53 1.97
N GLU A 48 6.04 -15.10 3.14
CA GLU A 48 6.70 -16.28 3.68
C GLU A 48 6.12 -17.60 3.13
N ASN A 49 4.85 -17.61 2.70
CA ASN A 49 4.10 -18.81 2.34
C ASN A 49 3.50 -18.71 0.92
N GLN A 50 4.29 -18.23 -0.05
CA GLN A 50 3.82 -17.91 -1.41
C GLN A 50 3.09 -19.07 -2.12
N LYS A 51 3.52 -20.31 -1.90
CA LYS A 51 2.87 -21.50 -2.45
C LYS A 51 1.47 -21.74 -1.85
N ASP A 52 1.31 -21.56 -0.54
CA ASP A 52 0.00 -21.76 0.09
C ASP A 52 -0.92 -20.58 -0.22
N ALA A 53 -0.37 -19.37 -0.26
CA ALA A 53 -1.06 -18.17 -0.72
C ALA A 53 -1.59 -18.35 -2.15
N SER A 54 -0.79 -18.90 -3.06
CA SER A 54 -1.19 -19.10 -4.47
C SER A 54 -2.37 -20.06 -4.64
N VAL A 55 -2.40 -21.14 -3.85
CA VAL A 55 -3.52 -22.08 -3.82
C VAL A 55 -4.79 -21.40 -3.30
N LEU A 56 -4.69 -20.58 -2.26
CA LEU A 56 -5.83 -19.80 -1.75
C LEU A 56 -6.33 -18.78 -2.78
N THR A 57 -5.44 -18.04 -3.43
CA THR A 57 -5.80 -17.08 -4.48
C THR A 57 -6.58 -17.73 -5.61
N ALA A 58 -6.14 -18.90 -6.08
CA ALA A 58 -6.84 -19.64 -7.14
C ALA A 58 -8.17 -20.24 -6.67
N LYS A 59 -8.20 -20.82 -5.46
CA LYS A 59 -9.43 -21.34 -4.85
C LYS A 59 -10.52 -20.27 -4.71
N HIS A 60 -10.12 -19.04 -4.42
CA HIS A 60 -11.03 -17.90 -4.26
C HIS A 60 -11.25 -17.11 -5.57
N GLU A 61 -10.82 -17.64 -6.71
CA GLU A 61 -11.08 -17.10 -8.05
C GLU A 61 -10.56 -15.65 -8.26
N ILE A 62 -9.59 -15.21 -7.45
CA ILE A 62 -8.92 -13.91 -7.64
C ILE A 62 -8.06 -13.95 -8.89
N MET A 63 -7.35 -15.06 -9.09
CA MET A 63 -6.60 -15.38 -10.30
C MET A 63 -6.60 -16.91 -10.48
N PRO A 64 -6.94 -17.44 -11.67
CA PRO A 64 -7.41 -18.82 -11.80
C PRO A 64 -6.33 -19.92 -11.68
N ASP A 65 -5.04 -19.59 -11.73
CA ASP A 65 -3.96 -20.57 -11.80
C ASP A 65 -2.93 -20.35 -10.68
N ALA A 66 -2.86 -21.30 -9.74
CA ALA A 66 -1.97 -21.20 -8.58
C ALA A 66 -0.48 -21.15 -8.96
N VAL A 67 -0.07 -21.84 -10.05
CA VAL A 67 1.33 -21.82 -10.49
C VAL A 67 1.69 -20.44 -11.06
N LEU A 68 0.78 -19.80 -11.78
CA LEU A 68 0.96 -18.43 -12.27
C LEU A 68 0.92 -17.42 -11.12
N VAL A 69 0.05 -17.60 -10.12
CA VAL A 69 0.02 -16.74 -8.93
C VAL A 69 1.34 -16.82 -8.17
N GLU A 70 1.84 -18.03 -7.87
CA GLU A 70 3.10 -18.21 -7.14
C GLU A 70 4.27 -17.52 -7.86
N LYS A 71 4.32 -17.62 -9.20
CA LYS A 71 5.31 -16.92 -10.02
C LYS A 71 5.16 -15.40 -10.01
N ALA A 72 3.94 -14.89 -9.86
CA ALA A 72 3.64 -13.46 -9.91
C ALA A 72 3.90 -12.77 -8.55
N LEU A 73 3.70 -13.46 -7.43
CA LEU A 73 3.80 -12.88 -6.07
C LEU A 73 5.08 -12.05 -5.82
N PRO A 74 6.29 -12.48 -6.23
CA PRO A 74 7.50 -11.68 -6.07
C PRO A 74 7.48 -10.32 -6.78
N TYR A 75 6.66 -10.19 -7.82
CA TYR A 75 6.54 -8.99 -8.67
C TYR A 75 5.33 -8.12 -8.32
N CYS A 76 4.45 -8.58 -7.44
CA CYS A 76 3.25 -7.85 -7.03
C CYS A 76 3.55 -6.67 -6.10
N GLY A 77 4.77 -6.55 -5.57
CA GLY A 77 5.15 -5.46 -4.66
C GLY A 77 4.36 -5.50 -3.34
N ILE A 78 3.93 -6.69 -2.89
CA ILE A 78 3.16 -6.86 -1.66
C ILE A 78 4.01 -6.43 -0.47
N THR A 79 3.56 -5.39 0.22
CA THR A 79 4.23 -4.82 1.39
C THR A 79 3.22 -4.13 2.29
N PHE A 80 3.60 -3.90 3.54
CA PHE A 80 2.88 -3.06 4.47
C PHE A 80 3.88 -2.08 5.07
N ARG A 81 3.51 -0.80 5.10
CA ARG A 81 4.28 0.28 5.74
C ARG A 81 3.30 1.15 6.49
N LYS A 82 3.65 1.56 7.70
CA LYS A 82 2.79 2.48 8.47
C LYS A 82 2.76 3.84 7.77
N ALA A 83 1.64 4.54 7.87
CA ALA A 83 1.48 5.84 7.19
C ALA A 83 2.55 6.85 7.63
N VAL A 84 2.90 6.86 8.92
CA VAL A 84 3.98 7.71 9.46
C VAL A 84 5.36 7.39 8.90
N GLU A 85 5.66 6.13 8.61
CA GLU A 85 6.94 5.70 8.04
C GLU A 85 7.01 5.98 6.54
N ALA A 86 5.86 5.93 5.85
CA ALA A 86 5.76 6.15 4.41
C ALA A 86 5.57 7.63 4.03
N LYS A 87 5.27 8.51 5.00
CA LYS A 87 4.88 9.91 4.78
C LYS A 87 5.84 10.68 3.88
N ASP A 88 7.15 10.64 4.16
CA ASP A 88 8.12 11.43 3.40
C ASP A 88 8.19 10.98 1.93
N GLY A 89 8.26 9.67 1.68
CA GLY A 89 8.27 9.13 0.31
C GLY A 89 6.93 9.33 -0.43
N LEU A 90 5.81 9.30 0.28
CA LEU A 90 4.49 9.66 -0.27
C LEU A 90 4.42 11.14 -0.65
N ASN A 91 4.98 12.03 0.17
CA ASN A 91 5.05 13.45 -0.14
C ASN A 91 5.92 13.70 -1.39
N ASP A 92 7.06 13.03 -1.54
CA ASP A 92 7.87 13.10 -2.76
C ASP A 92 7.09 12.61 -3.99
N PHE A 93 6.37 11.50 -3.86
CA PHE A 93 5.51 10.96 -4.91
C PHE A 93 4.39 11.94 -5.30
N TYR A 94 3.66 12.48 -4.32
CA TYR A 94 2.59 13.43 -4.55
C TYR A 94 3.07 14.76 -5.11
N GLN A 95 4.27 15.22 -4.72
CA GLN A 95 4.85 16.45 -5.25
C GLN A 95 5.10 16.33 -6.76
N ILE A 96 5.63 15.19 -7.21
CA ILE A 96 5.83 14.92 -8.65
C ILE A 96 4.50 14.96 -9.41
N LEU A 97 3.46 14.33 -8.85
CA LEU A 97 2.12 14.33 -9.44
C LEU A 97 1.53 15.75 -9.46
N PHE A 98 1.64 16.49 -8.36
CA PHE A 98 1.16 17.85 -8.22
C PHE A 98 1.85 18.82 -9.21
N ASP A 99 3.17 18.74 -9.33
CA ASP A 99 3.96 19.55 -10.26
C ASP A 99 3.58 19.27 -11.73
N SER A 100 3.21 18.03 -12.03
CA SER A 100 2.73 17.66 -13.36
C SER A 100 1.28 18.10 -13.62
N ASN A 101 0.39 17.91 -12.65
CA ASN A 101 -1.03 18.26 -12.74
C ASN A 101 -1.64 18.34 -11.32
N PRO A 102 -1.89 19.53 -10.75
CA PRO A 102 -2.44 19.66 -9.41
C PRO A 102 -3.74 18.87 -9.18
N ALA A 103 -4.57 18.70 -10.22
CA ALA A 103 -5.83 17.96 -10.12
C ALA A 103 -5.65 16.47 -9.80
N SER A 104 -4.48 15.87 -10.07
CA SER A 104 -4.23 14.44 -9.79
C SER A 104 -4.12 14.11 -8.30
N VAL A 105 -3.85 15.11 -7.45
CA VAL A 105 -3.82 14.97 -5.99
C VAL A 105 -4.95 15.75 -5.30
N GLY A 106 -5.96 16.19 -6.04
CA GLY A 106 -7.11 16.93 -5.49
C GLY A 106 -6.94 18.45 -5.41
N GLY A 107 -5.89 19.01 -6.03
CA GLY A 107 -5.68 20.47 -6.16
C GLY A 107 -4.74 21.08 -5.13
N SER A 108 -4.36 20.33 -4.09
CA SER A 108 -3.38 20.73 -3.08
C SER A 108 -2.60 19.52 -2.56
N MET A 109 -1.41 19.75 -2.03
CA MET A 109 -0.66 18.71 -1.32
C MET A 109 -1.38 18.30 -0.03
N PRO A 110 -1.30 17.02 0.38
CA PRO A 110 -1.85 16.57 1.65
C PRO A 110 -1.16 17.24 2.83
N ASP A 111 -1.93 17.49 3.89
CA ASP A 111 -1.40 17.96 5.17
C ASP A 111 -1.02 16.78 6.10
N ASP A 112 -0.62 17.11 7.32
CA ASP A 112 -0.21 16.11 8.30
C ASP A 112 -1.36 15.23 8.80
N GLU A 113 -2.61 15.72 8.78
CA GLU A 113 -3.78 14.93 9.20
C GLU A 113 -4.19 13.88 8.18
N PHE A 114 -3.70 13.99 6.93
CA PHE A 114 -3.90 12.98 5.90
C PHE A 114 -3.28 11.62 6.26
N TYR A 115 -2.20 11.63 7.05
CA TYR A 115 -1.44 10.43 7.40
C TYR A 115 -1.86 9.92 8.78
N PHE A 116 -2.43 8.70 8.82
CA PHE A 116 -2.87 8.08 10.06
C PHE A 116 -1.73 7.91 11.07
N THR A 117 -1.99 8.26 12.32
CA THR A 117 -1.07 8.07 13.45
C THR A 117 -1.74 7.15 14.46
N GLU A 118 -1.08 6.04 14.78
CA GLU A 118 -1.49 5.08 15.83
C GLU A 118 -1.34 5.65 17.24
#